data_AF-A0A391NKI9-F1
#
_entry.id   AF-A0A391NKI9-F1
#
_cell.length_a   1.000
_cell.length_b   1.000
_cell.length_c   1.000
_cell.angle_alpha   90.00
_cell.angle_beta   90.00
_cell.angle_gamma   90.00
#
_symmetry.space_group_name_H-M   'P 1'
#
loop_
_entity.id
_entity.type
_entity.pdbx_description
1 polymer ?
#
loop_
_entity_poly.entity_id
_entity_poly.type
_entity_poly.pdbx_seq_one_letter_code
_entity_poly.pdbx_strand_id
1 'polypeptide(L)'
;MLYRTGLTAEVNVLSTLGKNECPADLWSVLDSEALAADYDAEAVIFNGPRYMLADTVKIPVELPFVTLDDLELQELGLGQMKLWELTSLTSPYTDFTLRWESVHVYNSGRRVYELESPLGDTYRMVSYCLLVDSELDVETLSTLGVGLSLPEGWSYSTRTLGQEEALDSHTVVRLQDSYQNTYQRI
;
A
#
# COMPACT_ATOMS: atom_id res chain seq x y z
N MET A 1 -12.09 0.43 -2.37
CA MET A 1 -13.52 0.25 -2.07
C MET A 1 -13.68 -0.98 -1.19
N LEU A 2 -14.57 -0.90 -0.19
CA LEU A 2 -14.86 -1.98 0.75
C LEU A 2 -16.28 -2.49 0.55
N TYR A 3 -16.43 -3.81 0.43
CA TYR A 3 -17.71 -4.49 0.31
C TYR A 3 -17.81 -5.54 1.41
N ARG A 4 -18.96 -5.61 2.11
CA ARG A 4 -19.13 -6.56 3.21
C ARG A 4 -19.74 -7.86 2.71
N THR A 5 -19.04 -8.97 2.98
CA THR A 5 -19.51 -10.33 2.67
C THR A 5 -19.47 -11.16 3.96
N GLY A 6 -20.56 -11.15 4.73
CA GLY A 6 -20.64 -11.85 6.02
C GLY A 6 -19.67 -11.29 7.07
N LEU A 7 -18.66 -12.09 7.45
CA LEU A 7 -17.58 -11.72 8.39
C LEU A 7 -16.27 -11.30 7.68
N THR A 8 -16.30 -11.19 6.36
CA THR A 8 -15.18 -10.69 5.56
C THR A 8 -15.53 -9.37 4.91
N ALA A 9 -14.51 -8.55 4.68
CA ALA A 9 -14.56 -7.44 3.74
C ALA A 9 -13.81 -7.82 2.47
N GLU A 10 -14.45 -7.60 1.34
CA GLU A 10 -13.80 -7.61 0.03
C GLU A 10 -13.28 -6.20 -0.26
N VAL A 11 -12.02 -6.12 -0.69
CA VAL A 11 -11.29 -4.87 -0.89
C VAL A 11 -10.94 -4.75 -2.36
N ASN A 12 -11.72 -3.98 -3.12
CA ASN A 12 -11.34 -3.62 -4.49
C ASN A 12 -10.36 -2.44 -4.43
N VAL A 13 -9.16 -2.61 -4.98
CA VAL A 13 -8.16 -1.53 -5.05
C VAL A 13 -8.11 -0.98 -6.47
N LEU A 14 -8.47 0.30 -6.60
CA LEU A 14 -8.26 1.11 -7.80
C LEU A 14 -6.99 1.92 -7.64
N SER A 15 -6.17 2.00 -8.69
CA SER A 15 -4.92 2.74 -8.66
C SER A 15 -4.59 3.35 -10.02
N THR A 16 -3.93 4.50 -10.02
CA THR A 16 -3.37 5.11 -11.23
C THR A 16 -2.12 4.39 -11.75
N LEU A 17 -1.67 3.32 -11.08
CA LEU A 17 -0.48 2.55 -11.43
C LEU A 17 -0.52 2.10 -12.89
N GLY A 18 0.48 2.50 -13.67
CA GLY A 18 0.59 2.19 -15.10
C GLY A 18 -0.38 2.98 -16.00
N LYS A 19 -1.09 3.98 -15.47
CA LYS A 19 -2.04 4.83 -16.19
C LYS A 19 -1.61 6.29 -16.20
N ASN A 20 -1.37 6.87 -15.03
CA ASN A 20 -0.93 8.25 -14.87
C ASN A 20 -0.21 8.45 -13.53
N GLU A 21 0.39 9.62 -13.35
CA GLU A 21 1.15 9.96 -12.14
C GLU A 21 0.28 10.52 -11.00
N CYS A 22 -1.02 10.16 -10.96
CA CYS A 22 -1.99 10.67 -9.98
C CYS A 22 -2.05 12.21 -9.94
N PRO A 23 -2.52 12.88 -11.01
CA PRO A 23 -2.62 14.34 -11.07
C PRO A 23 -3.36 14.92 -9.87
N ALA A 24 -2.75 15.88 -9.18
CA ALA A 24 -3.25 16.40 -7.91
C ALA A 24 -4.59 17.14 -8.05
N ASP A 25 -4.79 17.86 -9.15
CA ASP A 25 -6.04 18.54 -9.49
C ASP A 25 -7.20 17.56 -9.66
N LEU A 26 -6.96 16.41 -10.31
CA LEU A 26 -7.97 15.36 -10.48
C LEU A 26 -8.18 14.54 -9.19
N TRP A 27 -7.12 14.25 -8.43
CA TRP A 27 -7.22 13.48 -7.19
C TRP A 27 -7.94 14.25 -6.08
N SER A 28 -7.65 15.55 -5.94
CA SER A 28 -8.13 16.38 -4.82
C SER A 28 -9.63 16.68 -4.85
N VAL A 29 -10.29 16.48 -5.99
CA VAL A 29 -11.73 16.73 -6.16
C VAL A 29 -12.59 15.47 -5.93
N LEU A 30 -11.97 14.31 -5.78
CA LEU A 30 -12.69 13.07 -5.52
C LEU A 30 -13.35 13.11 -4.13
N ASP A 31 -14.56 12.58 -4.04
CA ASP A 31 -15.31 12.49 -2.79
C ASP A 31 -15.60 11.02 -2.47
N SER A 32 -15.15 10.56 -1.30
CA SER A 32 -15.26 9.16 -0.92
C SER A 32 -16.70 8.72 -0.65
N GLU A 33 -17.58 9.62 -0.19
CA GLU A 33 -18.98 9.29 0.11
C GLU A 33 -19.79 9.16 -1.18
N ALA A 34 -19.59 10.10 -2.11
CA ALA A 34 -20.17 10.04 -3.45
C ALA A 34 -19.73 8.77 -4.19
N LEU A 35 -18.42 8.46 -4.18
CA LEU A 35 -17.90 7.23 -4.78
C LEU A 35 -18.46 5.97 -4.09
N ALA A 36 -18.63 5.98 -2.76
CA ALA A 36 -19.24 4.85 -2.07
C ALA A 36 -20.68 4.61 -2.55
N ALA A 37 -21.47 5.68 -2.71
CA ALA A 37 -22.83 5.61 -3.21
C ALA A 37 -22.89 5.14 -4.68
N ASP A 38 -22.03 5.68 -5.54
CA ASP A 38 -22.00 5.35 -6.97
C ASP A 38 -21.61 3.89 -7.24
N TYR A 39 -20.75 3.32 -6.39
CA TYR A 39 -20.24 1.96 -6.52
C TYR A 39 -20.95 0.94 -5.62
N ASP A 40 -22.01 1.34 -4.91
CA ASP A 40 -22.72 0.52 -3.91
C ASP A 40 -21.74 -0.15 -2.92
N ALA A 41 -20.73 0.62 -2.49
CA ALA A 41 -19.70 0.18 -1.57
C ALA A 41 -20.04 0.59 -0.14
N GLU A 42 -19.65 -0.22 0.85
CA GLU A 42 -19.82 0.11 2.27
C GLU A 42 -18.95 1.33 2.63
N ALA A 43 -17.77 1.44 2.01
CA ALA A 43 -16.88 2.57 2.17
C ALA A 43 -15.86 2.68 1.03
N VAL A 44 -15.39 3.92 0.79
CA VAL A 44 -14.19 4.21 0.00
C VAL A 44 -13.14 4.81 0.90
N ILE A 45 -11.94 4.25 0.88
CA ILE A 45 -10.79 4.75 1.64
C ILE A 45 -9.78 5.27 0.63
N PHE A 46 -9.50 6.58 0.71
CA PHE A 46 -8.39 7.16 -0.03
C PHE A 46 -7.08 6.79 0.64
N ASN A 47 -6.25 6.11 -0.13
CA ASN A 47 -5.01 5.51 0.34
C ASN A 47 -3.86 6.06 -0.49
N GLY A 48 -3.79 7.38 -0.69
CA GLY A 48 -2.78 8.01 -1.55
C GLY A 48 -2.94 9.54 -1.61
N PRO A 49 -2.07 10.25 -2.34
CA PRO A 49 -1.12 9.72 -3.33
C PRO A 49 0.02 8.90 -2.72
N ARG A 50 0.46 7.85 -3.43
CA ARG A 50 1.58 7.00 -3.02
C ARG A 50 2.39 6.53 -4.20
N TYR A 51 3.67 6.28 -3.96
CA TYR A 51 4.63 5.87 -4.97
C TYR A 51 5.21 4.51 -4.64
N MET A 52 5.20 3.60 -5.62
CA MET A 52 5.73 2.26 -5.47
C MET A 52 7.25 2.28 -5.46
N LEU A 53 7.86 1.45 -4.61
CA LEU A 53 9.33 1.36 -4.51
C LEU A 53 9.94 0.21 -5.31
N ALA A 54 9.12 -0.78 -5.66
CA ALA A 54 9.48 -1.90 -6.51
C ALA A 54 9.81 -1.42 -7.93
N ASP A 55 10.84 -2.01 -8.54
CA ASP A 55 11.21 -1.75 -9.94
C ASP A 55 10.15 -2.30 -10.91
N THR A 56 9.43 -3.35 -10.50
CA THR A 56 8.31 -3.90 -11.26
C THR A 56 7.21 -4.39 -10.33
N VAL A 57 5.96 -4.03 -10.65
CA VAL A 57 4.77 -4.58 -10.02
C VAL A 57 4.05 -5.46 -11.04
N LYS A 58 3.92 -6.75 -10.76
CA LYS A 58 3.19 -7.68 -11.61
C LYS A 58 1.84 -7.99 -10.97
N ILE A 59 0.78 -7.83 -11.76
CA ILE A 59 -0.58 -8.21 -11.40
C ILE A 59 -0.90 -9.40 -12.29
N PRO A 60 -1.14 -10.60 -11.73
CA PRO A 60 -1.21 -11.84 -12.50
C PRO A 60 -2.47 -11.94 -13.38
N VAL A 61 -3.48 -11.10 -13.13
CA VAL A 61 -4.72 -11.04 -13.88
C VAL A 61 -4.82 -9.68 -14.55
N GLU A 62 -5.12 -9.67 -15.85
CA GLU A 62 -5.52 -8.45 -16.54
C GLU A 62 -6.92 -8.05 -16.06
N LEU A 63 -6.99 -6.92 -15.38
CA LEU A 63 -8.21 -6.42 -14.76
C LEU A 63 -8.75 -5.20 -15.49
N PRO A 64 -10.05 -4.90 -15.37
CA PRO A 64 -10.67 -3.75 -16.03
C PRO A 64 -9.98 -2.42 -15.72
N PHE A 65 -10.08 -1.51 -16.68
CA PHE A 65 -9.79 -0.10 -16.45
C PHE A 65 -11.06 0.57 -15.95
N VAL A 66 -10.87 1.53 -15.04
CA VAL A 66 -11.94 2.34 -14.47
C VAL A 66 -11.54 3.78 -14.67
N THR A 67 -12.47 4.63 -15.08
CA THR A 67 -12.24 6.07 -15.13
C THR A 67 -13.16 6.73 -14.12
N LEU A 68 -12.59 7.53 -13.22
CA LEU A 68 -13.34 8.43 -12.34
C LEU A 68 -13.17 9.83 -12.92
N ASP A 69 -14.22 10.33 -13.57
CA ASP A 69 -14.18 11.57 -14.38
C ASP A 69 -13.08 11.51 -15.46
N ASP A 70 -11.99 12.25 -15.28
CA ASP A 70 -10.82 12.26 -16.17
C ASP A 70 -9.62 11.48 -15.58
N LEU A 71 -9.77 10.90 -14.37
CA LEU A 71 -8.73 10.12 -13.72
C LEU A 71 -8.80 8.65 -14.15
N GLU A 72 -7.82 8.24 -14.97
CA GLU A 72 -7.68 6.85 -15.38
C GLU A 72 -7.11 5.97 -14.25
N LEU A 73 -7.77 4.85 -13.99
CA LEU A 73 -7.42 3.89 -12.96
C LEU A 73 -7.37 2.47 -13.53
N GLN A 74 -6.59 1.65 -12.87
CA GLN A 74 -6.47 0.22 -13.05
C GLN A 74 -7.02 -0.46 -11.79
N GLU A 75 -7.91 -1.43 -11.95
CA GLU A 75 -8.18 -2.38 -10.87
C GLU A 75 -6.93 -3.23 -10.63
N LEU A 76 -6.45 -3.28 -9.38
CA LEU A 76 -5.28 -4.07 -9.01
C LEU A 76 -5.64 -5.46 -8.45
N GLY A 77 -6.93 -5.69 -8.18
CA GLY A 77 -7.45 -6.97 -7.70
C GLY A 77 -8.54 -6.82 -6.65
N LEU A 78 -9.14 -7.96 -6.31
CA LEU A 78 -10.05 -8.11 -5.19
C LEU A 78 -9.31 -8.77 -4.03
N GLY A 79 -9.09 -7.99 -2.99
CA GLY A 79 -8.55 -8.44 -1.72
C GLY A 79 -9.64 -9.01 -0.81
N GLN A 80 -9.27 -9.89 0.11
CA GLN A 80 -10.16 -10.30 1.20
C GLN A 80 -9.47 -10.20 2.55
N MET A 81 -10.17 -9.60 3.52
CA MET A 81 -9.74 -9.52 4.92
C MET A 81 -10.90 -9.75 5.88
N LYS A 82 -10.62 -9.95 7.16
CA LYS A 82 -11.65 -10.09 8.19
C LYS A 82 -12.15 -8.72 8.64
N LEU A 83 -13.43 -8.61 9.02
CA LEU A 83 -14.00 -7.32 9.44
C LEU A 83 -13.28 -6.71 10.65
N TRP A 84 -12.79 -7.53 11.57
CA TRP A 84 -12.03 -7.04 12.74
C TRP A 84 -10.61 -6.57 12.41
N GLU A 85 -10.10 -6.85 11.20
CA GLU A 85 -8.82 -6.32 10.72
C GLU A 85 -8.97 -4.95 10.04
N LEU A 86 -10.20 -4.48 9.79
CA LEU A 86 -10.42 -3.18 9.14
C LEU A 86 -9.84 -2.02 9.94
N THR A 87 -9.83 -2.11 11.28
CA THR A 87 -9.21 -1.10 12.15
C THR A 87 -7.70 -0.99 11.94
N SER A 88 -7.04 -2.06 11.45
CA SER A 88 -5.61 -2.03 11.13
C SER A 88 -5.30 -1.14 9.92
N LEU A 89 -6.27 -0.88 9.03
CA LEU A 89 -6.07 0.03 7.88
C LEU A 89 -5.80 1.49 8.31
N THR A 90 -6.10 1.83 9.56
CA THR A 90 -5.88 3.17 10.12
C THR A 90 -5.03 3.16 11.38
N SER A 91 -4.46 2.01 11.75
CA SER A 91 -3.66 1.84 12.97
C SER A 91 -2.21 1.53 12.60
N PRO A 92 -1.28 2.50 12.74
CA PRO A 92 0.13 2.28 12.44
C PRO A 92 0.71 1.09 13.21
N TYR A 93 1.63 0.37 12.56
CA TYR A 93 2.35 -0.80 13.08
C TYR A 93 1.46 -1.95 13.54
N THR A 94 0.19 -1.96 13.12
CA THR A 94 -0.72 -3.08 13.29
C THR A 94 -0.85 -3.78 11.95
N ASP A 95 -0.49 -5.05 11.91
CA ASP A 95 -0.60 -5.83 10.68
C ASP A 95 -2.05 -6.22 10.37
N PHE A 96 -2.27 -6.54 9.11
CA PHE A 96 -3.48 -7.16 8.61
C PHE A 96 -3.14 -8.10 7.48
N THR A 97 -3.96 -9.14 7.34
CA THR A 97 -3.80 -10.13 6.28
C THR A 97 -4.74 -9.84 5.14
N LEU A 98 -4.20 -9.79 3.91
CA LEU A 98 -4.99 -9.75 2.68
C LEU A 98 -4.70 -10.99 1.84
N ARG A 99 -5.77 -11.68 1.42
CA ARG A 99 -5.66 -12.52 0.21
C ARG A 99 -5.54 -11.58 -0.97
N TRP A 100 -4.38 -11.55 -1.60
CA TRP A 100 -4.03 -10.58 -2.62
C TRP A 100 -2.95 -11.19 -3.51
N GLU A 101 -3.05 -10.99 -4.81
CA GLU A 101 -2.07 -11.53 -5.76
C GLU A 101 -1.36 -10.37 -6.45
N SER A 102 -0.16 -10.05 -5.98
CA SER A 102 0.74 -9.11 -6.66
C SER A 102 2.19 -9.45 -6.35
N VAL A 103 3.04 -9.36 -7.36
CA VAL A 103 4.48 -9.56 -7.20
C VAL A 103 5.20 -8.22 -7.27
N HIS A 104 5.94 -7.88 -6.22
CA HIS A 104 6.80 -6.70 -6.18
C HIS A 104 8.26 -7.12 -6.35
N VAL A 105 8.85 -6.80 -7.50
CA VAL A 105 10.24 -7.16 -7.85
C VAL A 105 11.16 -5.98 -7.59
N TYR A 106 12.28 -6.24 -6.91
CA TYR A 106 13.34 -5.28 -6.61
C TYR A 106 14.65 -5.80 -7.22
N ASN A 107 15.25 -5.02 -8.10
CA ASN A 107 16.45 -5.41 -8.82
C ASN A 107 17.69 -5.38 -7.90
N SER A 108 18.74 -6.10 -8.29
CA SER A 108 20.06 -5.96 -7.66
C SER A 108 20.51 -4.49 -7.72
N GLY A 109 21.13 -4.00 -6.64
CA GLY A 109 21.53 -2.60 -6.47
C GLY A 109 20.41 -1.67 -6.00
N ARG A 110 19.16 -2.13 -5.91
CA ARG A 110 18.05 -1.35 -5.34
C ARG A 110 18.23 -1.18 -3.84
N ARG A 111 18.00 0.03 -3.33
CA ARG A 111 17.88 0.25 -1.88
C ARG A 111 16.47 -0.16 -1.45
N VAL A 112 16.41 -0.98 -0.40
CA VAL A 112 15.16 -1.33 0.29
C VAL A 112 15.14 -0.74 1.69
N TYR A 113 13.93 -0.56 2.19
CA TYR A 113 13.62 0.09 3.46
C TYR A 113 12.79 -0.88 4.27
N GLU A 114 13.25 -1.25 5.45
CA GLU A 114 12.74 -2.39 6.18
C GLU A 114 12.43 -2.02 7.64
N LEU A 115 11.33 -2.53 8.15
CA LEU A 115 10.98 -2.54 9.56
C LEU A 115 11.24 -3.93 10.12
N GLU A 116 11.83 -4.00 11.30
CA GLU A 116 11.96 -5.24 12.07
C GLU A 116 11.11 -5.14 13.33
N SER A 117 10.22 -6.12 13.52
CA SER A 117 9.39 -6.24 14.72
C SER A 117 10.21 -6.76 15.89
N PRO A 118 9.79 -6.53 17.15
CA PRO A 118 10.46 -7.11 18.33
C PRO A 118 10.45 -8.65 18.36
N LEU A 119 9.64 -9.29 17.51
CA LEU A 119 9.56 -10.74 17.36
C LEU A 119 10.45 -11.28 16.23
N GLY A 120 11.15 -10.40 15.50
CA GLY A 120 12.05 -10.75 14.39
C GLY A 120 11.37 -10.83 13.02
N ASP A 121 10.10 -10.44 12.89
CA ASP A 121 9.46 -10.31 11.58
C ASP A 121 10.03 -9.11 10.84
N THR A 122 10.44 -9.30 9.58
CA THR A 122 10.90 -8.20 8.72
C THR A 122 9.83 -7.82 7.71
N TYR A 123 9.58 -6.52 7.58
CA TYR A 123 8.64 -5.94 6.64
C TYR A 123 9.36 -4.98 5.70
N ARG A 124 9.19 -5.16 4.39
CA ARG A 124 9.76 -4.27 3.37
C ARG A 124 8.75 -3.23 2.91
N MET A 125 9.16 -1.98 2.86
CA MET A 125 8.34 -0.89 2.33
C MET A 125 8.05 -1.13 0.84
N VAL A 126 6.77 -1.28 0.49
CA VAL A 126 6.31 -1.44 -0.89
C VAL A 126 5.98 -0.11 -1.55
N SER A 127 5.56 0.88 -0.75
CA SER A 127 5.23 2.22 -1.22
C SER A 127 5.33 3.26 -0.11
N TYR A 128 5.78 4.47 -0.44
CA TYR A 128 5.70 5.63 0.44
C TYR A 128 4.50 6.51 0.12
N CYS A 129 3.93 7.20 1.11
CA CYS A 129 2.65 7.92 1.04
C CYS A 129 2.84 9.41 1.33
N LEU A 130 2.15 10.27 0.58
CA LEU A 130 2.21 11.73 0.76
C LEU A 130 1.09 12.31 1.63
N LEU A 131 0.24 11.47 2.23
CA LEU A 131 -0.92 11.93 3.00
C LEU A 131 -0.55 12.62 4.32
N VAL A 132 0.51 12.17 4.97
CA VAL A 132 0.97 12.74 6.26
C VAL A 132 2.02 13.83 6.03
N ASP A 133 2.90 13.60 5.06
CA ASP A 133 3.95 14.54 4.66
C ASP A 133 3.99 14.62 3.14
N SER A 134 3.53 15.75 2.60
CA SER A 134 3.49 16.00 1.16
C SER A 134 4.87 16.25 0.54
N GLU A 135 5.89 16.50 1.36
CA GLU A 135 7.28 16.73 0.92
C GLU A 135 8.14 15.46 1.03
N LEU A 136 7.55 14.32 1.43
CA LEU A 136 8.26 13.05 1.54
C LEU A 136 8.80 12.61 0.16
N ASP A 137 10.09 12.28 0.11
CA ASP A 137 10.80 11.96 -1.12
C ASP A 137 11.59 10.65 -0.95
N VAL A 138 11.70 9.88 -2.03
CA VAL A 138 12.43 8.60 -2.04
C VAL A 138 13.89 8.73 -1.57
N GLU A 139 14.54 9.87 -1.85
CA GLU A 139 15.92 10.16 -1.46
C GLU A 139 16.07 10.34 0.06
N THR A 140 15.05 10.87 0.74
CA THR A 140 15.07 11.12 2.19
C THR A 140 14.70 9.88 3.00
N LEU A 141 14.08 8.87 2.37
CA LEU A 141 13.66 7.63 3.04
C LEU A 141 14.80 6.94 3.78
N SER A 142 16.05 7.06 3.32
CA SER A 142 17.21 6.45 4.00
C SER A 142 17.39 6.90 5.46
N THR A 143 16.84 8.06 5.80
CA THR A 143 16.87 8.65 7.15
C THR A 143 15.51 8.70 7.83
N LEU A 144 14.45 8.17 7.20
CA LEU A 144 13.07 8.23 7.67
C LEU A 144 12.89 7.73 9.11
N GLY A 145 13.67 6.73 9.51
CA GLY A 145 13.62 6.16 10.86
C GLY A 145 13.74 7.19 12.00
N VAL A 146 14.37 8.34 11.78
CA VAL A 146 14.47 9.43 12.76
C VAL A 146 13.11 10.10 13.02
N GLY A 147 12.25 10.14 12.01
CA GLY A 147 10.91 10.74 12.09
C GLY A 147 9.80 9.74 12.43
N LEU A 148 10.06 8.44 12.40
CA LEU A 148 9.07 7.42 12.67
C LEU A 148 8.72 7.33 14.15
N SER A 149 7.42 7.29 14.47
CA SER A 149 6.93 6.98 15.82
C SER A 149 6.94 5.47 16.06
N LEU A 150 8.12 4.85 16.06
CA LEU A 150 8.28 3.41 16.21
C LEU A 150 7.79 2.92 17.58
N PRO A 151 6.98 1.84 17.67
CA PRO A 151 6.67 1.20 18.93
C PRO A 151 7.93 0.59 19.58
N GLU A 152 7.86 0.31 20.88
CA GLU A 152 8.97 -0.30 21.61
C GLU A 152 9.46 -1.60 20.96
N GLY A 153 10.77 -1.71 20.78
CA GLY A 153 11.43 -2.88 20.20
C GLY A 153 11.36 -2.98 18.67
N TRP A 154 10.65 -2.08 17.98
CA TRP A 154 10.73 -1.98 16.53
C TRP A 154 12.00 -1.24 16.09
N SER A 155 12.52 -1.61 14.93
CA SER A 155 13.61 -0.87 14.29
C SER A 155 13.32 -0.60 12.82
N TYR A 156 13.94 0.47 12.30
CA TYR A 156 13.93 0.81 10.89
C TYR A 156 15.36 0.73 10.36
N SER A 157 15.53 0.08 9.21
CA SER A 157 16.82 -0.05 8.56
C SER A 157 16.71 0.05 7.05
N THR A 158 17.86 0.26 6.40
CA THR A 158 17.96 0.23 4.95
C THR A 158 19.14 -0.61 4.53
N ARG A 159 19.02 -1.26 3.37
CA ARG A 159 20.13 -1.98 2.76
C ARG A 159 20.02 -1.92 1.25
N THR A 160 21.15 -2.09 0.58
CA THR A 160 21.20 -2.28 -0.88
C THR A 160 21.15 -3.76 -1.18
N LEU A 161 20.29 -4.17 -2.10
CA LEU A 161 20.17 -5.56 -2.50
C LEU A 161 21.40 -6.01 -3.30
N GLY A 162 21.98 -7.15 -2.95
CA GLY A 162 23.06 -7.76 -3.73
C GLY A 162 22.58 -8.54 -4.95
N GLN A 163 21.32 -8.95 -4.94
CA GLN A 163 20.65 -9.71 -6.00
C GLN A 163 19.20 -9.26 -6.13
N GLU A 164 18.53 -9.67 -7.20
CA GLU A 164 17.08 -9.47 -7.32
C GLU A 164 16.35 -10.18 -6.18
N GLU A 165 15.37 -9.50 -5.59
CA GLU A 165 14.46 -10.08 -4.59
C GLU A 165 13.02 -9.74 -5.00
N ALA A 166 12.09 -10.68 -4.80
CA ALA A 166 10.68 -10.48 -5.09
C ALA A 166 9.83 -10.77 -3.85
N LEU A 167 8.85 -9.92 -3.59
CA LEU A 167 7.78 -10.20 -2.65
C LEU A 167 6.64 -10.82 -3.45
N ASP A 168 6.56 -12.15 -3.43
CA ASP A 168 5.58 -12.96 -4.15
C ASP A 168 4.80 -13.79 -3.14
N SER A 169 3.55 -13.43 -2.89
CA SER A 169 2.66 -14.19 -2.02
C SER A 169 1.21 -14.02 -2.44
N HIS A 170 0.44 -15.11 -2.35
CA HIS A 170 -1.02 -15.13 -2.51
C HIS A 170 -1.75 -14.66 -1.24
N THR A 171 -1.04 -14.53 -0.13
CA THR A 171 -1.55 -14.00 1.14
C THR A 171 -0.51 -13.08 1.73
N VAL A 172 -0.74 -11.79 1.65
CA VAL A 172 0.19 -10.76 2.10
C VAL A 172 -0.16 -10.34 3.52
N VAL A 173 0.85 -10.20 4.36
CA VAL A 173 0.74 -9.53 5.65
C VAL A 173 1.31 -8.14 5.46
N ARG A 174 0.48 -7.11 5.70
CA ARG A 174 0.87 -5.71 5.50
C ARG A 174 0.61 -4.90 6.75
N LEU A 175 1.34 -3.80 6.87
CA LEU A 175 1.12 -2.77 7.88
C LEU A 175 1.45 -1.39 7.29
N GLN A 176 1.11 -0.34 8.03
CA GLN A 176 1.52 1.02 7.73
C GLN A 176 2.34 1.61 8.87
N ASP A 177 3.28 2.51 8.55
CA ASP A 177 4.00 3.29 9.58
C ASP A 177 3.26 4.60 9.93
N SER A 178 3.89 5.45 10.75
CA SER A 178 3.31 6.73 11.17
C SER A 178 3.12 7.76 10.04
N TYR A 179 3.72 7.54 8.86
CA TYR A 179 3.52 8.36 7.65
C TYR A 179 2.56 7.68 6.66
N GLN A 180 1.94 6.57 7.06
CA GLN A 180 1.12 5.70 6.22
C GLN A 180 1.87 5.03 5.06
N ASN A 181 3.20 4.97 5.12
CA ASN A 181 3.96 4.16 4.17
C ASN A 181 3.60 2.69 4.39
N THR A 182 3.41 1.94 3.31
CA THR A 182 2.94 0.56 3.39
C THR A 182 4.11 -0.39 3.28
N TYR A 183 4.13 -1.37 4.18
CA TYR A 183 5.12 -2.43 4.21
C TYR A 183 4.44 -3.78 4.04
N GLN A 184 5.15 -4.73 3.46
CA GLN A 184 4.74 -6.12 3.33
C GLN A 184 5.78 -7.01 4.01
N ARG A 185 5.32 -7.99 4.79
CA ARG A 185 6.21 -8.98 5.41
C ARG A 185 6.93 -9.78 4.34
N ILE A 186 8.24 -9.98 4.53
CA ILE A 186 9.11 -10.79 3.65
C ILE A 186 8.82 -12.27 3.87
#